data_AF-A0A378UJ28-F1
#
_entry.id   AF-A0A378UJ28-F1
#
_cell.length_a   1.000
_cell.length_b   1.000
_cell.length_c   1.000
_cell.angle_alpha   90.00
_cell.angle_beta   90.00
_cell.angle_gamma   90.00
#
_symmetry.space_group_name_H-M   'P 1'
#
loop_
_entity.id
_entity.type
_entity.pdbx_description
1 polymer ?
#
loop_
_entity_poly.entity_id
_entity_poly.type
_entity_poly.pdbx_seq_one_letter_code
_entity_poly.pdbx_strand_id
1 'polypeptide(L)'
;MDNQAIIKAQFDGFIRAMYEWETQAYAEAQTDFSEAWQHRQTALRSEIFRRYVTERERKYGGPTFRSCTYPPRYHPEYEQMTGITVRGKKATVSTDYSRAGLHYKREYTFLLAHDTWRLDVIKEQYPTDDGTGQSWKNVII
;
A
#
# COMPACT_ATOMS: atom_id res chain seq x y z
N MET A 1 17.63 -11.31 14.31
CA MET A 1 17.00 -11.36 12.97
C MET A 1 17.42 -10.12 12.20
N ASP A 2 17.66 -10.26 10.90
CA ASP A 2 17.98 -9.14 10.02
C ASP A 2 16.73 -8.26 9.81
N ASN A 3 16.84 -6.97 10.16
CA ASN A 3 15.75 -6.01 10.00
C ASN A 3 15.31 -5.91 8.54
N GLN A 4 16.24 -5.99 7.57
CA GLN A 4 15.88 -5.91 6.15
C GLN A 4 15.01 -7.09 5.74
N ALA A 5 15.34 -8.32 6.16
CA ALA A 5 14.50 -9.49 5.93
C ALA A 5 13.09 -9.36 6.54
N ILE A 6 12.98 -8.83 7.76
CA ILE A 6 11.67 -8.59 8.40
C ILE A 6 10.86 -7.56 7.62
N ILE A 7 11.48 -6.43 7.26
CA ILE A 7 10.82 -5.35 6.50
C ILE A 7 10.37 -5.85 5.13
N LYS A 8 11.22 -6.64 4.45
CA LYS A 8 10.85 -7.27 3.17
C LYS A 8 9.63 -8.16 3.32
N ALA A 9 9.59 -9.01 4.35
CA ALA A 9 8.44 -9.88 4.60
C ALA A 9 7.16 -9.08 4.91
N GLN A 10 7.27 -7.97 5.66
CA GLN A 10 6.13 -7.09 5.95
C GLN A 10 5.62 -6.39 4.68
N PHE A 11 6.54 -5.92 3.84
CA PHE A 11 6.21 -5.33 2.54
C PHE A 11 5.52 -6.34 1.61
N ASP A 12 6.15 -7.50 1.38
CA ASP A 12 5.60 -8.54 0.48
C ASP A 12 4.22 -9.01 0.97
N GLY A 13 4.06 -9.19 2.28
CA GLY A 13 2.81 -9.58 2.91
C GLY A 13 1.71 -8.53 2.71
N PHE A 14 2.02 -7.24 2.86
CA PHE A 14 1.08 -6.16 2.61
C PHE A 14 0.66 -6.08 1.14
N ILE A 15 1.63 -6.08 0.21
CA ILE A 15 1.35 -5.99 -1.24
C ILE A 15 0.47 -7.16 -1.69
N ARG A 16 0.77 -8.39 -1.25
CA ARG A 16 -0.02 -9.57 -1.58
C ARG A 16 -1.43 -9.50 -1.01
N ALA A 17 -1.58 -9.18 0.27
CA ALA A 17 -2.89 -9.11 0.92
C ALA A 17 -3.79 -8.04 0.27
N MET A 18 -3.21 -6.87 -0.06
CA MET A 18 -3.94 -5.82 -0.76
C MET A 18 -4.30 -6.21 -2.20
N TYR A 19 -3.40 -6.87 -2.93
CA TYR A 19 -3.68 -7.35 -4.29
C TYR A 19 -4.82 -8.38 -4.31
N GLU A 20 -4.78 -9.36 -3.42
CA GLU A 20 -5.83 -10.38 -3.28
C GLU A 20 -7.18 -9.74 -2.95
N TRP A 21 -7.18 -8.82 -1.97
CA TRP A 21 -8.38 -8.07 -1.61
C TRP A 21 -8.92 -7.21 -2.77
N GLU A 22 -8.09 -6.42 -3.45
CA GLU A 22 -8.53 -5.56 -4.56
C GLU A 22 -9.10 -6.38 -5.72
N THR A 23 -8.47 -7.50 -6.05
CA THR A 23 -8.89 -8.40 -7.13
C THR A 23 -10.24 -9.03 -6.82
N GLN A 24 -10.39 -9.59 -5.60
CA GLN A 24 -11.66 -10.20 -5.18
C GLN A 24 -12.77 -9.15 -5.04
N ALA A 25 -12.50 -8.03 -4.37
CA ALA A 25 -13.47 -6.96 -4.20
C ALA A 25 -13.95 -6.43 -5.57
N TYR A 26 -13.05 -6.17 -6.50
CA TYR A 26 -13.44 -5.70 -7.83
C TYR A 26 -14.33 -6.71 -8.57
N ALA A 27 -14.01 -8.00 -8.52
CA ALA A 27 -14.80 -9.05 -9.15
C ALA A 27 -16.20 -9.17 -8.55
N GLU A 28 -16.33 -9.13 -7.23
CA GLU A 28 -17.61 -9.16 -6.54
C GLU A 28 -18.43 -7.88 -6.82
N ALA A 29 -17.77 -6.72 -6.89
CA ALA A 29 -18.42 -5.44 -7.21
C ALA A 29 -19.08 -5.42 -8.59
N GLN A 30 -18.69 -6.30 -9.52
CA GLN A 30 -19.34 -6.43 -10.83
C GLN A 30 -20.77 -6.98 -10.72
N THR A 31 -21.08 -7.70 -9.63
CA THR A 31 -22.37 -8.38 -9.45
C THR A 31 -23.14 -7.88 -8.24
N ASP A 32 -22.46 -7.40 -7.20
CA ASP A 32 -23.05 -6.81 -5.99
C ASP A 32 -22.21 -5.63 -5.49
N PHE A 33 -22.81 -4.43 -5.52
CA PHE A 33 -22.23 -3.21 -4.96
C PHE A 33 -23.13 -2.59 -3.88
N SER A 34 -23.84 -3.45 -3.13
CA SER A 34 -24.72 -3.05 -2.04
C SER A 34 -23.96 -2.47 -0.84
N GLU A 35 -24.70 -1.85 0.07
CA GLU A 35 -24.13 -1.37 1.33
C GLU A 35 -23.56 -2.51 2.18
N ALA A 36 -24.23 -3.67 2.20
CA ALA A 36 -23.76 -4.86 2.90
C ALA A 36 -22.41 -5.35 2.35
N TRP A 37 -22.26 -5.34 1.01
CA TRP A 37 -20.98 -5.61 0.37
C TRP A 37 -19.90 -4.61 0.82
N GLN A 38 -20.21 -3.30 0.82
CA GLN A 38 -19.25 -2.26 1.23
C GLN A 38 -18.79 -2.41 2.70
N HIS A 39 -19.71 -2.74 3.61
CA HIS A 39 -19.39 -3.00 5.02
C HIS A 39 -18.47 -4.22 5.17
N ARG A 40 -18.77 -5.32 4.47
CA ARG A 40 -17.92 -6.52 4.48
C ARG A 40 -16.52 -6.21 3.94
N GLN A 41 -16.39 -5.50 2.83
CA GLN A 41 -15.09 -5.15 2.26
C GLN A 41 -14.29 -4.20 3.16
N THR A 42 -14.98 -3.29 3.86
CA THR A 42 -14.35 -2.41 4.86
C THR A 42 -13.78 -3.22 6.02
N ALA A 43 -14.50 -4.24 6.51
CA ALA A 43 -14.01 -5.11 7.57
C ALA A 43 -12.76 -5.90 7.14
N LEU A 44 -12.80 -6.54 5.97
CA LEU A 44 -11.67 -7.30 5.42
C LEU A 44 -10.42 -6.43 5.27
N ARG A 45 -10.58 -5.22 4.70
CA ARG A 45 -9.48 -4.26 4.55
C ARG A 45 -8.95 -3.76 5.89
N SER A 46 -9.84 -3.57 6.88
CA SER A 46 -9.44 -3.17 8.24
C SER A 46 -8.54 -4.22 8.90
N GLU A 47 -8.76 -5.52 8.64
CA GLU A 47 -7.90 -6.58 9.15
C GLU A 47 -6.49 -6.53 8.54
N ILE A 48 -6.38 -6.28 7.23
CA ILE A 48 -5.10 -6.07 6.55
C ILE A 48 -4.36 -4.88 7.17
N PHE A 49 -5.05 -3.76 7.38
CA PHE A 49 -4.47 -2.56 7.99
C PHE A 49 -4.00 -2.83 9.41
N ARG A 50 -4.83 -3.48 10.24
CA ARG A 50 -4.45 -3.85 11.62
C ARG A 50 -3.22 -4.75 11.66
N ARG A 51 -3.00 -5.57 10.63
CA ARG A 51 -1.85 -6.47 10.55
C ARG A 51 -0.56 -5.76 10.12
N TYR A 52 -0.63 -4.96 9.06
CA TYR A 52 0.56 -4.46 8.36
C TYR A 52 0.83 -2.97 8.56
N VAL A 53 -0.17 -2.20 8.97
CA VAL A 53 -0.13 -0.74 8.98
C VAL A 53 -0.09 -0.23 10.43
N THR A 54 0.52 0.94 10.65
CA THR A 54 0.49 1.63 11.95
C THR A 54 -0.92 2.07 12.31
N GLU A 55 -1.29 1.91 13.58
CA GLU A 55 -2.57 2.36 14.11
C GLU A 55 -2.53 3.86 14.38
N ARG A 56 -3.11 4.64 13.47
CA ARG A 56 -3.35 6.08 13.61
C ARG A 56 -4.48 6.52 12.69
N GLU A 57 -5.07 7.68 12.96
CA GLU A 57 -6.05 8.28 12.07
C GLU A 57 -5.40 8.63 10.72
N ARG A 58 -6.16 8.38 9.65
CA ARG A 58 -5.72 8.45 8.27
C ARG A 58 -6.62 9.35 7.45
N LYS A 59 -6.06 10.43 6.89
CA LYS A 59 -6.81 11.38 6.05
C LYS A 59 -7.13 10.78 4.67
N TYR A 60 -6.29 9.90 4.15
CA TYR A 60 -6.47 9.30 2.83
C TYR A 60 -6.01 7.84 2.81
N GLY A 61 -6.74 6.99 2.07
CA GLY A 61 -6.35 5.59 1.91
C GLY A 61 -6.39 4.77 3.20
N GLY A 62 -6.98 5.28 4.29
CA GLY A 62 -7.24 4.52 5.52
C GLY A 62 -8.26 3.39 5.31
N PRO A 63 -8.45 2.49 6.29
CA PRO A 63 -9.17 1.21 6.13
C PRO A 63 -10.63 1.35 5.66
N THR A 64 -11.28 2.48 5.94
CA THR A 64 -12.66 2.82 5.54
C THR A 64 -12.79 3.33 4.10
N PHE A 65 -11.70 3.43 3.36
CA PHE A 65 -11.72 3.78 1.94
C PHE A 65 -12.29 2.62 1.13
N ARG A 66 -13.46 2.86 0.50
CA ARG A 66 -14.33 1.85 -0.12
C ARG A 66 -14.08 1.63 -1.62
N SER A 67 -13.07 2.26 -2.20
CA SER A 67 -12.81 2.14 -3.63
C SER A 67 -11.95 0.91 -3.92
N CYS A 68 -12.51 -0.05 -4.66
CA CYS A 68 -11.76 -1.07 -5.39
C CYS A 68 -11.76 -0.68 -6.88
N THR A 69 -10.59 -0.67 -7.52
CA THR A 69 -10.43 -0.27 -8.92
C THR A 69 -9.73 -1.35 -9.72
N TYR A 70 -10.02 -1.45 -11.01
CA TYR A 70 -9.26 -2.27 -11.95
C TYR A 70 -8.47 -1.37 -12.92
N PRO A 71 -7.20 -1.68 -13.20
CA PRO A 71 -6.40 -2.76 -12.59
C PRO A 71 -6.07 -2.47 -11.10
N PRO A 72 -5.77 -3.51 -10.30
CA PRO A 72 -5.38 -3.36 -8.89
C PRO A 72 -4.24 -2.34 -8.71
N ARG A 73 -4.29 -1.60 -7.61
CA ARG A 73 -3.26 -0.63 -7.21
C ARG A 73 -2.01 -1.31 -6.67
N TYR A 74 -2.16 -2.47 -6.06
CA TYR A 74 -1.05 -3.28 -5.55
C TYR A 74 -0.93 -4.52 -6.43
N HIS A 75 0.27 -4.84 -6.90
CA HIS A 75 0.50 -6.04 -7.72
C HIS A 75 1.90 -6.58 -7.45
N PRO A 76 2.06 -7.79 -6.90
CA PRO A 76 3.37 -8.34 -6.54
C PRO A 76 4.37 -8.39 -7.69
N GLU A 77 3.90 -8.65 -8.92
CA GLU A 77 4.79 -8.72 -10.09
C GLU A 77 5.18 -7.36 -10.65
N TYR A 78 4.37 -6.32 -10.41
CA TYR A 78 4.58 -5.01 -11.01
C TYR A 78 5.15 -3.99 -10.04
N GLU A 79 5.33 -4.37 -8.78
CA GLU A 79 5.89 -3.55 -7.71
C GLU A 79 7.22 -4.16 -7.26
N GLN A 80 8.30 -3.77 -7.94
CA GLN A 80 9.62 -4.35 -7.75
C GLN A 80 10.42 -3.53 -6.74
N MET A 81 10.90 -4.19 -5.69
CA MET A 81 11.74 -3.55 -4.68
C MET A 81 13.13 -3.24 -5.23
N THR A 82 13.54 -1.97 -5.14
CA THR A 82 14.85 -1.50 -5.60
C THR A 82 15.82 -1.28 -4.44
N GLY A 83 15.34 -1.18 -3.20
CA GLY A 83 16.20 -1.12 -2.03
C GLY A 83 15.45 -1.00 -0.70
N ILE A 84 16.18 -1.32 0.38
CA ILE A 84 15.72 -1.13 1.77
C ILE A 84 16.77 -0.30 2.51
N THR A 85 16.37 0.83 3.08
CA THR A 85 17.22 1.64 3.97
C THR A 85 16.65 1.61 5.37
N VAL A 86 17.44 1.20 6.36
CA VAL A 86 17.05 1.18 7.78
C VAL A 86 17.84 2.24 8.54
N ARG A 87 17.15 3.07 9.32
CA ARG A 87 17.73 4.12 10.18
C ARG A 87 17.04 4.12 11.54
N GLY A 88 17.64 3.44 12.51
CA GLY A 88 17.07 3.29 13.85
C GLY A 88 15.71 2.59 13.82
N LYS A 89 14.66 3.26 14.30
CA LYS A 89 13.28 2.75 14.36
C LYS A 89 12.45 3.07 13.11
N LYS A 90 13.10 3.51 12.02
CA LYS A 90 12.46 3.84 10.75
C LYS A 90 13.15 3.09 9.62
N ALA A 91 12.38 2.66 8.63
CA ALA A 91 12.90 2.12 7.39
C ALA A 91 12.14 2.66 6.18
N THR A 92 12.80 2.67 5.03
CA THR A 92 12.21 3.02 3.74
C THR A 92 12.47 1.88 2.77
N VAL A 93 11.42 1.38 2.14
CA VAL A 93 11.49 0.48 0.99
C VAL A 93 11.19 1.31 -0.26
N SER A 94 12.11 1.31 -1.22
CA SER A 94 11.92 1.95 -2.52
C SER A 94 11.50 0.92 -3.54
N THR A 95 10.56 1.27 -4.42
CA THR A 95 10.08 0.39 -5.48
C THR A 95 9.96 1.11 -6.81
N ASP A 96 10.15 0.35 -7.89
CA ASP A 96 9.68 0.70 -9.22
C ASP A 96 8.33 0.01 -9.44
N TYR A 97 7.30 0.80 -9.75
CA TYR A 97 5.93 0.34 -9.93
C TYR A 97 5.45 0.63 -11.35
N SER A 98 4.95 -0.40 -12.05
CA SER A 98 4.45 -0.25 -13.41
C SER A 98 2.98 -0.64 -13.51
N ARG A 99 2.13 0.22 -14.07
CA ARG A 99 0.70 -0.06 -14.23
C ARG A 99 0.12 0.65 -15.44
N ALA A 100 -0.64 -0.09 -16.25
CA ALA A 100 -1.36 0.47 -17.40
C ALA A 100 -0.48 1.31 -18.34
N GLY A 101 0.77 0.86 -18.57
CA GLY A 101 1.75 1.56 -19.40
C GLY A 101 2.44 2.76 -18.73
N LEU A 102 2.14 3.04 -17.47
CA LEU A 102 2.75 4.12 -16.69
C LEU A 102 3.75 3.55 -15.69
N HIS A 103 4.87 4.24 -15.52
CA HIS A 103 5.95 3.88 -14.61
C HIS A 103 6.04 4.92 -13.48
N TYR A 104 6.06 4.43 -12.26
CA TYR A 104 6.07 5.23 -11.04
C TYR A 104 7.18 4.73 -10.13
N LYS A 105 7.65 5.63 -9.26
CA LYS A 105 8.43 5.26 -8.09
C LYS A 105 7.57 5.36 -6.86
N ARG A 106 7.71 4.41 -5.94
CA ARG A 106 7.06 4.47 -4.63
C ARG A 106 8.06 4.32 -3.50
N GLU A 107 7.73 4.98 -2.39
CA GLU A 107 8.46 4.84 -1.12
C GLU A 107 7.50 4.41 -0.02
N TYR A 108 7.82 3.29 0.62
CA TYR A 108 7.08 2.73 1.74
C TYR A 108 7.89 2.97 3.01
N THR A 109 7.39 3.86 3.87
CA THR A 109 7.99 4.12 5.18
C THR A 109 7.44 3.13 6.20
N PHE A 110 8.33 2.39 6.86
CA PHE A 110 8.00 1.54 7.99
C PHE A 110 8.51 2.14 9.30
N LEU A 111 7.74 1.96 10.37
CA LEU A 111 8.11 2.31 11.73
C LEU A 111 8.16 1.06 12.60
N LEU A 112 9.16 0.97 13.47
CA LEU A 112 9.24 -0.05 14.49
C LEU A 112 8.41 0.38 15.69
N ALA A 113 7.26 -0.27 15.91
CA ALA A 113 6.36 -0.04 17.02
C ALA A 113 6.01 -1.36 17.70
N HIS A 114 6.13 -1.42 19.03
CA HIS A 114 5.88 -2.65 19.81
C HIS A 114 6.61 -3.88 19.23
N ASP A 115 7.91 -3.73 18.96
CA ASP A 115 8.80 -4.76 18.39
C ASP A 115 8.37 -5.32 17.03
N THR A 116 7.47 -4.63 16.32
CA THR A 116 6.99 -5.00 14.98
C THR A 116 7.18 -3.85 14.00
N TRP A 117 7.75 -4.12 12.84
CA TRP A 117 7.80 -3.16 11.73
C TRP A 117 6.44 -3.08 11.05
N ARG A 118 5.89 -1.87 10.96
CA ARG A 118 4.57 -1.60 10.36
C ARG A 118 4.67 -0.47 9.35
N LEU A 119 3.95 -0.60 8.24
CA LEU A 119 3.84 0.42 7.21
C LEU A 119 3.14 1.66 7.77
N ASP A 120 3.75 2.82 7.61
CA ASP A 120 3.21 4.09 8.10
C ASP A 120 2.76 5.01 6.97
N VAL A 121 3.54 5.14 5.91
CA VAL A 121 3.25 6.03 4.77
C VAL A 121 3.69 5.38 3.47
N ILE A 122 2.87 5.55 2.43
CA ILE A 122 3.28 5.30 1.04
C ILE A 122 3.31 6.63 0.31
N LYS A 123 4.43 6.92 -0.35
CA LYS A 123 4.53 8.02 -1.32
C LYS A 123 4.64 7.45 -2.73
N GLU A 124 4.01 8.11 -3.69
CA GLU A 124 4.16 7.84 -5.12
C GLU A 124 4.67 9.10 -5.81
N GLN A 125 5.56 8.90 -6.76
CA GLN A 125 6.10 9.94 -7.60
C GLN A 125 5.17 10.22 -8.78
N TYR A 126 4.78 11.48 -8.93
CA TYR A 126 3.99 11.99 -10.05
C TYR A 126 4.78 13.04 -10.81
N PRO A 127 4.54 13.21 -12.12
CA PRO A 127 4.93 14.44 -12.82
C PRO A 127 4.37 15.67 -12.08
N THR A 128 5.11 16.77 -12.08
CA THR A 128 4.54 18.06 -11.67
C THR A 128 3.49 18.53 -12.69
N ASP A 129 2.55 19.37 -12.24
CA ASP A 129 1.44 19.83 -13.08
C ASP A 129 1.91 20.68 -14.28
N ASP A 130 3.10 21.29 -14.17
CA ASP A 130 3.78 22.03 -15.24
C ASP A 130 4.67 21.15 -16.14
N GLY A 131 4.78 19.84 -15.84
CA GLY A 131 5.57 18.87 -16.59
C GLY A 131 7.09 19.05 -16.47
N THR A 132 7.58 19.97 -15.64
CA THR A 132 9.02 20.31 -15.55
C THR A 132 9.79 19.48 -14.52
N GLY A 133 9.09 18.71 -13.68
CA GLY A 133 9.71 17.99 -12.58
C GLY A 133 8.88 16.82 -12.05
N GLN A 134 9.27 16.37 -10.86
CA GLN A 134 8.66 15.25 -10.17
C GLN A 134 8.21 15.70 -8.77
N SER A 135 6.98 15.37 -8.40
CA SER A 135 6.42 15.60 -7.07
C SER A 135 6.10 14.27 -6.38
N TRP A 136 6.29 14.21 -5.07
CA TRP A 136 5.90 13.06 -4.26
C TRP A 136 4.58 13.34 -3.56
N LYS A 137 3.57 12.51 -3.80
CA LYS A 137 2.26 12.61 -3.14
C LYS A 137 2.05 11.39 -2.26
N ASN A 138 1.44 11.58 -1.10
CA ASN A 138 1.11 10.46 -0.22
C ASN A 138 -0.12 9.72 -0.76
N VAL A 139 -0.01 8.39 -0.88
CA VAL A 139 -1.08 7.50 -1.39
C VAL A 139 -1.84 6.81 -0.24
N ILE A 140 -1.14 6.58 0.88
CA ILE A 140 -1.73 6.23 2.18
C ILE A 140 -1.25 7.28 3.19
N ILE A 141 -2.18 8.01 3.81
CA ILE A 141 -1.96 9.01 4.88
C ILE A 141 -2.75 8.62 6.07
#